data_AF-A0A9W8HK01-F1
#
_entry.id   AF-A0A9W8HK01-F1
#
_cell.length_a   1.000
_cell.length_b   1.000
_cell.length_c   1.000
_cell.angle_alpha   90.00
_cell.angle_beta   90.00
_cell.angle_gamma   90.00
#
_symmetry.space_group_name_H-M   'P 1'
#
loop_
_entity.id
_entity.type
_entity.pdbx_description
1 polymer ?
#
loop_
_entity_poly.entity_id
_entity_poly.type
_entity_poly.pdbx_seq_one_letter_code
_entity_poly.pdbx_strand_id
1 'polypeptide(L)'
;MKFSPVFASAAALVAASLASAQSTCNEWSPCFREGYCDSDAMFCLWGLCDPAKSFNSTSCWQPEGCVSQTTTFDSSSDLVFIRSYPGNPNANPFLSIFEPDNASVANGALQLQMNYAAAQNKGFGATVDAAHTIQYGKVTARVKTASVAPGVVSSFIIRNDQTGDEIDFEWVGKAPNEVQTNFYFNDILDYTQMVPYNLPSDTSKDFHDYTIDWTPDAINWLVDGTVIRTVRKQDTFDAASNTYKFPTSEARVAFSIWDGGNSGAQGTQEWAGYPTPWGNGVQYQMFVDTVDIQCNGNAGTTAPPTDGGSSEVPTEVPTDGGSGEPPVYSTNPGGQKCIPRY
;
A
#
# COMPACT_ATOMS: atom_id res chain seq x y z
N MET A 1 48.37 46.24 22.76
CA MET A 1 47.06 45.64 22.40
C MET A 1 47.28 44.80 21.15
N LYS A 2 47.00 43.51 21.25
CA LYS A 2 47.40 42.48 20.25
C LYS A 2 46.50 42.58 19.02
N PHE A 3 47.11 42.73 17.85
CA PHE A 3 46.48 42.44 16.56
C PHE A 3 46.56 40.93 16.30
N SER A 4 45.48 40.32 15.84
CA SER A 4 45.46 38.94 15.32
C SER A 4 44.82 38.95 13.93
N PRO A 5 45.40 38.25 12.94
CA PRO A 5 44.83 38.12 11.61
C PRO A 5 43.86 36.94 11.57
N VAL A 6 42.69 37.12 10.96
CA VAL A 6 41.78 36.01 10.65
C VAL A 6 42.16 35.46 9.27
N PHE A 7 42.49 34.18 9.26
CA PHE A 7 42.83 33.38 8.08
C PHE A 7 41.65 33.29 7.11
N ALA A 8 41.93 33.53 5.82
CA ALA A 8 41.09 33.11 4.72
C ALA A 8 41.20 31.58 4.59
N SER A 9 40.07 30.86 4.68
CA SER A 9 40.01 29.43 4.40
C SER A 9 39.38 29.23 3.04
N ALA A 10 40.10 28.54 2.16
CA ALA A 10 39.68 28.21 0.80
C ALA A 10 38.52 27.20 0.82
N ALA A 11 37.46 27.50 0.07
CA ALA A 11 36.36 26.56 -0.15
C ALA A 11 36.85 25.42 -1.05
N ALA A 12 36.93 24.21 -0.48
CA ALA A 12 37.09 22.99 -1.26
C ALA A 12 35.73 22.61 -1.86
N LEU A 13 35.60 22.73 -3.18
CA LEU A 13 34.51 22.13 -3.94
C LEU A 13 34.66 20.60 -3.88
N VAL A 14 33.84 19.94 -3.08
CA VAL A 14 33.68 18.48 -3.16
C VAL A 14 32.75 18.20 -4.32
N ALA A 15 33.32 17.78 -5.45
CA ALA A 15 32.54 17.12 -6.49
C ALA A 15 32.08 15.78 -5.93
N ALA A 16 30.82 15.68 -5.52
CA ALA A 16 30.19 14.40 -5.23
C ALA A 16 30.21 13.58 -6.52
N SER A 17 31.02 12.52 -6.56
CA SER A 17 30.93 11.53 -7.61
C SER A 17 29.54 10.89 -7.52
N LEU A 18 28.72 11.08 -8.54
CA LEU A 18 27.59 10.21 -8.81
C LEU A 18 28.14 8.83 -9.19
N ALA A 19 28.56 8.06 -8.18
CA ALA A 19 28.70 6.63 -8.36
C ALA A 19 27.29 6.13 -8.67
N SER A 20 27.06 5.70 -9.91
CA SER A 20 25.89 4.90 -10.24
C SER A 20 25.86 3.77 -9.21
N ALA A 21 24.81 3.70 -8.39
CA ALA A 21 24.63 2.57 -7.48
C ALA A 21 24.64 1.32 -8.36
N GLN A 22 25.72 0.55 -8.29
CA GLN A 22 25.81 -0.70 -9.04
C GLN A 22 24.77 -1.63 -8.43
N SER A 23 23.88 -2.18 -9.27
CA SER A 23 22.84 -3.10 -8.83
C SER A 23 23.42 -4.14 -7.87
N THR A 24 22.75 -4.31 -6.73
CA THR A 24 23.11 -5.35 -5.74
C THR A 24 22.41 -6.68 -6.03
N CYS A 25 21.41 -6.65 -6.91
CA CYS A 25 20.58 -7.79 -7.27
C CYS A 25 21.11 -8.51 -8.52
N ASN A 26 20.75 -9.78 -8.66
CA ASN A 26 21.10 -10.63 -9.81
C ASN A 26 19.84 -11.08 -10.57
N GLU A 27 20.00 -11.76 -11.70
CA GLU A 27 18.88 -12.18 -12.56
C GLU A 27 17.86 -13.13 -11.89
N TRP A 28 18.24 -13.81 -10.80
CA TRP A 28 17.41 -14.78 -10.07
C TRP A 28 16.65 -14.14 -8.91
N SER A 29 17.08 -12.97 -8.46
CA SER A 29 16.43 -12.16 -7.44
C SER A 29 16.48 -10.71 -7.89
N PRO A 30 15.73 -10.36 -8.94
CA PRO A 30 15.99 -9.15 -9.73
C PRO A 30 15.50 -7.86 -9.08
N CYS A 31 14.59 -7.95 -8.11
CA CYS A 31 13.88 -6.81 -7.52
C CYS A 31 14.47 -6.44 -6.18
N PHE A 32 14.94 -5.20 -6.06
CA PHE A 32 15.47 -4.66 -4.82
C PHE A 32 14.37 -4.02 -3.98
N ARG A 33 14.34 -4.34 -2.68
CA ARG A 33 13.54 -3.64 -1.68
C ARG A 33 14.26 -3.62 -0.33
N GLU A 34 14.35 -2.44 0.29
CA GLU A 34 14.79 -2.26 1.69
C GLU A 34 16.12 -2.97 2.07
N GLY A 35 17.07 -3.08 1.12
CA GLY A 35 18.38 -3.71 1.36
C GLY A 35 18.46 -5.19 0.98
N TYR A 36 17.37 -5.78 0.49
CA TYR A 36 17.29 -7.17 0.09
C TYR A 36 16.86 -7.29 -1.38
N CYS A 37 17.13 -8.46 -1.97
CA CYS A 37 16.78 -8.79 -3.34
C CYS A 37 15.93 -10.07 -3.34
N ASP A 38 14.81 -10.06 -4.06
CA ASP A 38 13.96 -11.23 -4.28
C ASP A 38 13.30 -11.14 -5.67
N SER A 39 12.43 -12.10 -5.96
CA SER A 39 11.70 -12.27 -7.21
C SER A 39 10.18 -12.34 -7.03
N ASP A 40 9.71 -12.48 -5.79
CA ASP A 40 8.28 -12.50 -5.49
C ASP A 40 7.66 -11.09 -5.53
N ALA A 41 6.32 -11.02 -5.50
CA ALA A 41 5.63 -9.73 -5.60
C ALA A 41 5.86 -8.82 -4.38
N MET A 42 6.26 -9.34 -3.22
CA MET A 42 6.61 -8.50 -2.05
C MET A 42 7.81 -7.60 -2.35
N PHE A 43 8.64 -8.00 -3.32
CA PHE A 43 9.79 -7.25 -3.79
C PHE A 43 9.56 -6.59 -5.14
N CYS A 44 8.85 -7.25 -6.06
CA CYS A 44 8.76 -6.81 -7.44
C CYS A 44 7.56 -5.91 -7.73
N LEU A 45 6.50 -5.94 -6.91
CA LEU A 45 5.28 -5.18 -7.19
C LEU A 45 5.58 -3.67 -7.29
N TRP A 46 4.90 -3.02 -8.23
CA TRP A 46 5.00 -1.57 -8.38
C TRP A 46 4.68 -0.86 -7.07
N GLY A 47 5.51 0.13 -6.71
CA GLY A 47 5.47 0.85 -5.44
C GLY A 47 6.50 0.36 -4.42
N LEU A 48 6.81 -0.93 -4.42
CA LEU A 48 7.70 -1.57 -3.44
C LEU A 48 9.14 -1.73 -3.93
N CYS A 49 9.30 -1.91 -5.24
CA CYS A 49 10.58 -2.18 -5.90
C CYS A 49 11.36 -0.88 -6.19
N ASP A 50 12.66 -0.84 -5.84
CA ASP A 50 13.57 0.26 -6.21
C ASP A 50 14.25 -0.06 -7.56
N PRO A 51 13.84 0.58 -8.68
CA PRO A 51 14.41 0.28 -9.99
C PRO A 51 15.88 0.69 -10.11
N ALA A 52 16.36 1.65 -9.31
CA ALA A 52 17.75 2.13 -9.38
C ALA A 52 18.75 1.16 -8.76
N LYS A 53 18.29 0.26 -7.88
CA LYS A 53 19.13 -0.75 -7.20
C LYS A 53 18.86 -2.19 -7.64
N SER A 54 17.82 -2.39 -8.45
CA SER A 54 17.41 -3.66 -9.03
C SER A 54 18.35 -4.11 -10.17
N PHE A 55 18.27 -5.39 -10.53
CA PHE A 55 19.16 -6.03 -11.51
C PHE A 55 19.24 -5.27 -12.85
N ASN A 56 18.11 -4.79 -13.37
CA ASN A 56 18.05 -3.90 -14.52
C ASN A 56 16.79 -3.01 -14.46
N SER A 57 16.64 -2.11 -15.45
CA SER A 57 15.54 -1.15 -15.53
C SER A 57 14.15 -1.78 -15.70
N THR A 58 14.06 -3.08 -15.99
CA THR A 58 12.82 -3.82 -16.19
C THR A 58 12.53 -4.84 -15.09
N SER A 59 13.34 -4.88 -14.03
CA SER A 59 13.14 -5.81 -12.91
C SER A 59 11.81 -5.56 -12.17
N CYS A 60 11.52 -4.30 -11.87
CA CYS A 60 10.32 -3.91 -11.15
C CYS A 60 9.08 -4.03 -12.03
N TRP A 61 8.01 -4.59 -11.47
CA TRP A 61 6.74 -4.69 -12.17
C TRP A 61 6.17 -3.30 -12.38
N GLN A 62 5.53 -3.12 -13.52
CA GLN A 62 4.82 -1.89 -13.87
C GLN A 62 3.45 -1.88 -13.18
N PRO A 63 2.84 -0.70 -12.97
CA PRO A 63 1.46 -0.66 -12.51
C PRO A 63 0.55 -1.29 -13.57
N GLU A 64 -0.40 -2.12 -13.13
CA GLU A 64 -1.33 -2.84 -14.01
C GLU A 64 -2.46 -1.92 -14.53
N GLY A 65 -2.55 -0.70 -13.99
CA GLY A 65 -3.57 0.28 -14.33
C GLY A 65 -4.90 -0.03 -13.68
N CYS A 66 -5.89 0.83 -13.98
CA CYS A 66 -7.24 0.69 -13.45
C CYS A 66 -8.11 -0.19 -14.35
N VAL A 67 -8.81 -1.14 -13.73
CA VAL A 67 -9.87 -1.93 -14.35
C VAL A 67 -11.15 -1.75 -13.55
N SER A 68 -12.23 -1.33 -14.22
CA SER A 68 -13.54 -1.23 -13.57
C SER A 68 -14.04 -2.63 -13.25
N GLN A 69 -14.21 -2.92 -11.97
CA GLN A 69 -14.61 -4.24 -11.49
C GLN A 69 -15.31 -4.15 -10.14
N THR A 70 -16.21 -5.11 -9.89
CA THR A 70 -16.81 -5.34 -8.59
C THR A 70 -16.29 -6.66 -8.04
N THR A 71 -15.72 -6.64 -6.84
CA THR A 71 -15.31 -7.84 -6.10
C THR A 71 -16.28 -8.08 -4.95
N THR A 72 -16.80 -9.31 -4.84
CA THR A 72 -17.76 -9.73 -3.81
C THR A 72 -17.18 -10.72 -2.80
N PHE A 73 -15.89 -11.08 -2.93
CA PHE A 73 -15.20 -12.02 -2.04
C PHE A 73 -15.94 -13.36 -1.86
N ASP A 74 -16.50 -13.88 -2.96
CA ASP A 74 -17.15 -15.20 -2.99
C ASP A 74 -16.16 -16.34 -3.23
N SER A 75 -14.96 -16.02 -3.73
CA SER A 75 -13.91 -16.99 -4.01
C SER A 75 -12.70 -16.79 -3.11
N SER A 76 -12.12 -17.89 -2.63
CA SER A 76 -10.84 -17.84 -1.91
C SER A 76 -9.68 -17.34 -2.77
N SER A 77 -9.84 -17.30 -4.11
CA SER A 77 -8.85 -16.69 -5.02
C SER A 77 -8.88 -15.17 -5.02
N ASP A 78 -9.94 -14.55 -4.50
CA ASP A 78 -10.11 -13.10 -4.51
C ASP A 78 -9.07 -12.39 -3.62
N LEU A 79 -8.50 -13.15 -2.67
CA LEU A 79 -7.38 -12.75 -1.83
C LEU A 79 -6.24 -13.76 -1.97
N VAL A 80 -5.03 -13.28 -2.21
CA VAL A 80 -3.82 -14.11 -2.15
C VAL A 80 -2.77 -13.44 -1.30
N PHE A 81 -1.98 -14.22 -0.56
CA PHE A 81 -0.82 -13.67 0.11
C PHE A 81 0.20 -13.17 -0.92
N ILE A 82 0.70 -11.95 -0.76
CA ILE A 82 1.51 -11.25 -1.79
C ILE A 82 2.74 -12.07 -2.24
N ARG A 83 3.39 -12.82 -1.35
CA ARG A 83 4.54 -13.66 -1.74
C ARG A 83 4.16 -14.83 -2.67
N SER A 84 2.89 -15.20 -2.68
CA SER A 84 2.34 -16.24 -3.56
C SER A 84 1.58 -15.67 -4.76
N TYR A 85 1.56 -14.35 -4.94
CA TYR A 85 0.80 -13.70 -6.00
C TYR A 85 1.39 -14.05 -7.38
N PRO A 86 0.62 -14.71 -8.27
CA PRO A 86 1.10 -15.09 -9.61
C PRO A 86 1.08 -13.92 -10.59
N GLY A 87 0.86 -12.68 -10.14
CA GLY A 87 0.82 -11.48 -10.98
C GLY A 87 -0.37 -11.40 -11.93
N ASN A 88 -1.51 -12.02 -11.63
CA ASN A 88 -2.71 -11.85 -12.44
C ASN A 88 -3.77 -11.07 -11.64
N PRO A 89 -3.85 -9.73 -11.82
CA PRO A 89 -4.73 -8.89 -10.99
C PRO A 89 -6.21 -9.14 -11.29
N ASN A 90 -6.55 -9.72 -12.44
CA ASN A 90 -7.93 -10.08 -12.79
C ASN A 90 -8.38 -11.38 -12.12
N ALA A 91 -7.45 -12.29 -11.80
CA ALA A 91 -7.74 -13.54 -11.11
C ALA A 91 -7.56 -13.43 -9.59
N ASN A 92 -6.70 -12.51 -9.15
CA ASN A 92 -6.39 -12.25 -7.75
C ASN A 92 -6.47 -10.73 -7.50
N PRO A 93 -7.68 -10.17 -7.35
CA PRO A 93 -7.90 -8.73 -7.25
C PRO A 93 -7.34 -8.10 -5.97
N PHE A 94 -7.12 -8.87 -4.89
CA PHE A 94 -6.56 -8.37 -3.64
C PHE A 94 -5.41 -9.21 -3.12
N LEU A 95 -4.47 -8.53 -2.46
CA LEU A 95 -3.22 -9.08 -1.93
C LEU A 95 -3.15 -8.84 -0.41
N SER A 96 -2.99 -9.89 0.40
CA SER A 96 -2.60 -9.71 1.81
C SER A 96 -1.10 -9.44 1.89
N ILE A 97 -0.69 -8.38 2.58
CA ILE A 97 0.69 -7.88 2.51
C ILE A 97 1.52 -8.04 3.80
N PHE A 98 0.96 -8.63 4.86
CA PHE A 98 1.69 -8.85 6.12
C PHE A 98 1.96 -10.32 6.42
N GLU A 99 3.08 -10.55 7.08
CA GLU A 99 3.44 -11.82 7.70
C GLU A 99 3.58 -11.58 9.23
N PRO A 100 2.82 -12.27 10.10
CA PRO A 100 1.82 -13.29 9.79
C PRO A 100 0.61 -12.75 9.03
N ASP A 101 0.06 -13.57 8.13
CA ASP A 101 -1.16 -13.23 7.40
C ASP A 101 -2.38 -13.33 8.32
N ASN A 102 -3.04 -12.19 8.53
CA ASN A 102 -4.27 -12.08 9.32
C ASN A 102 -5.48 -11.66 8.46
N ALA A 103 -5.39 -11.83 7.14
CA ALA A 103 -6.51 -11.60 6.22
C ALA A 103 -7.03 -12.93 5.66
N SER A 104 -8.34 -12.99 5.40
CA SER A 104 -8.95 -14.17 4.79
C SER A 104 -10.23 -13.79 4.05
N VAL A 105 -10.62 -14.59 3.07
CA VAL A 105 -11.97 -14.56 2.49
C VAL A 105 -12.80 -15.65 3.17
N ALA A 106 -13.86 -15.27 3.85
CA ALA A 106 -14.75 -16.19 4.52
C ALA A 106 -16.17 -15.62 4.66
N ASN A 107 -17.17 -16.48 4.46
CA ASN A 107 -18.59 -16.13 4.53
C ASN A 107 -19.01 -15.01 3.56
N GLY A 108 -18.45 -14.98 2.35
CA GLY A 108 -18.77 -13.96 1.32
C GLY A 108 -18.25 -12.56 1.66
N ALA A 109 -17.15 -12.48 2.41
CA ALA A 109 -16.54 -11.20 2.76
C ALA A 109 -15.02 -11.35 2.94
N LEU A 110 -14.30 -10.27 2.69
CA LEU A 110 -12.94 -10.10 3.14
C LEU A 110 -12.93 -9.78 4.65
N GLN A 111 -12.17 -10.54 5.41
CA GLN A 111 -12.02 -10.41 6.87
C GLN A 111 -10.57 -10.08 7.20
N LEU A 112 -10.35 -8.95 7.85
CA LEU A 112 -9.04 -8.55 8.37
C LEU A 112 -9.08 -8.65 9.89
N GLN A 113 -8.14 -9.39 10.46
CA GLN A 113 -8.08 -9.67 11.88
C GLN A 113 -6.89 -8.96 12.53
N MET A 114 -7.06 -8.59 13.79
CA MET A 114 -5.98 -8.11 14.63
C MET A 114 -5.85 -9.00 15.86
N ASN A 115 -4.66 -9.58 16.00
CA ASN A 115 -4.29 -10.53 17.03
C ASN A 115 -3.25 -9.91 17.96
N TYR A 116 -3.27 -10.26 19.25
CA TYR A 116 -2.26 -9.77 20.18
C TYR A 116 -0.90 -10.42 19.90
N ALA A 117 0.11 -9.61 19.57
CA ALA A 117 1.49 -10.04 19.40
C ALA A 117 2.27 -9.80 20.70
N ALA A 118 2.30 -10.83 21.56
CA ALA A 118 2.93 -10.75 22.89
C ALA A 118 4.39 -10.27 22.87
N ALA A 119 5.16 -10.66 21.85
CA ALA A 119 6.55 -10.22 21.70
C ALA A 119 6.71 -8.71 21.46
N GLN A 120 5.67 -8.05 20.93
CA GLN A 120 5.65 -6.61 20.64
C GLN A 120 4.81 -5.81 21.64
N ASN A 121 4.12 -6.49 22.56
CA ASN A 121 3.19 -5.90 23.52
C ASN A 121 2.11 -4.99 22.87
N LYS A 122 1.64 -5.39 21.68
CA LYS A 122 0.61 -4.68 20.91
C LYS A 122 -0.13 -5.66 19.99
N GLY A 123 -1.22 -5.22 19.40
CA GLY A 123 -1.88 -5.89 18.29
C GLY A 123 -1.03 -5.90 17.03
N PHE A 124 -1.13 -7.00 16.29
CA PHE A 124 -0.64 -7.15 14.94
C PHE A 124 -1.83 -7.41 14.04
N GLY A 125 -2.07 -6.48 13.12
CA GLY A 125 -3.23 -6.46 12.26
C GLY A 125 -3.00 -7.09 10.90
N ALA A 126 -3.72 -6.56 9.91
CA ALA A 126 -3.60 -6.92 8.51
C ALA A 126 -3.75 -5.67 7.64
N THR A 127 -3.09 -5.69 6.49
CA THR A 127 -3.36 -4.79 5.37
C THR A 127 -3.57 -5.63 4.12
N VAL A 128 -4.57 -5.24 3.32
CA VAL A 128 -4.91 -5.87 2.06
C VAL A 128 -4.98 -4.80 0.97
N ASP A 129 -4.20 -4.98 -0.09
CA ASP A 129 -4.10 -4.05 -1.22
C ASP A 129 -4.81 -4.60 -2.45
N ALA A 130 -5.43 -3.73 -3.24
CA ALA A 130 -5.87 -4.07 -4.58
C ALA A 130 -4.65 -4.33 -5.49
N ALA A 131 -4.75 -5.37 -6.32
CA ALA A 131 -3.71 -5.75 -7.28
C ALA A 131 -3.68 -4.82 -8.50
N HIS A 132 -4.82 -4.24 -8.88
CA HIS A 132 -4.90 -3.13 -9.83
C HIS A 132 -4.66 -1.79 -9.13
N THR A 133 -4.12 -0.83 -9.88
CA THR A 133 -3.93 0.56 -9.43
C THR A 133 -5.09 1.43 -9.90
N ILE A 134 -5.20 2.64 -9.37
CA ILE A 134 -6.19 3.63 -9.78
C ILE A 134 -5.56 5.01 -9.83
N GLN A 135 -5.79 5.74 -10.92
CA GLN A 135 -5.55 7.18 -11.01
C GLN A 135 -6.86 7.83 -11.43
N TYR A 136 -7.55 8.41 -10.46
CA TYR A 136 -8.93 8.90 -10.60
C TYR A 136 -9.97 7.80 -10.88
N GLY A 137 -11.20 8.06 -10.44
CA GLY A 137 -12.29 7.12 -10.48
C GLY A 137 -13.09 7.14 -9.19
N LYS A 138 -14.00 6.19 -9.07
CA LYS A 138 -14.87 6.02 -7.92
C LYS A 138 -14.63 4.65 -7.32
N VAL A 139 -14.30 4.61 -6.04
CA VAL A 139 -14.14 3.36 -5.28
C VAL A 139 -15.19 3.35 -4.19
N THR A 140 -16.11 2.39 -4.25
CA THR A 140 -17.14 2.16 -3.24
C THR A 140 -16.85 0.86 -2.53
N ALA A 141 -16.62 0.90 -1.22
CA ALA A 141 -16.42 -0.27 -0.39
C ALA A 141 -17.55 -0.40 0.64
N ARG A 142 -18.12 -1.60 0.73
CA ARG A 142 -19.14 -1.92 1.73
C ARG A 142 -18.46 -2.48 2.97
N VAL A 143 -18.34 -1.66 4.02
CA VAL A 143 -17.47 -1.93 5.16
C VAL A 143 -18.27 -1.99 6.46
N LYS A 144 -17.89 -2.93 7.34
CA LYS A 144 -18.27 -2.98 8.74
C LYS A 144 -16.99 -2.95 9.58
N THR A 145 -16.88 -1.94 10.45
CA THR A 145 -15.63 -1.62 11.16
C THR A 145 -15.39 -2.57 12.33
N ALA A 146 -14.17 -2.57 12.85
CA ALA A 146 -13.71 -3.68 13.67
C ALA A 146 -14.35 -3.81 15.05
N SER A 147 -14.53 -2.68 15.75
CA SER A 147 -14.78 -2.70 17.19
C SER A 147 -15.20 -1.33 17.71
N VAL A 148 -15.84 -1.32 18.88
CA VAL A 148 -16.05 -0.12 19.72
C VAL A 148 -14.94 0.05 20.77
N ALA A 149 -13.88 -0.77 20.69
CA ALA A 149 -12.75 -0.69 21.61
C ALA A 149 -11.85 0.51 21.27
N PRO A 150 -11.42 1.31 22.26
CA PRO A 150 -10.42 2.33 22.01
C PRO A 150 -9.15 1.71 21.45
N GLY A 151 -8.44 2.45 20.61
CA GLY A 151 -7.16 2.06 20.06
C GLY A 151 -7.23 1.13 18.85
N VAL A 152 -8.38 0.49 18.59
CA VAL A 152 -8.61 -0.30 17.37
C VAL A 152 -8.97 0.65 16.22
N VAL A 153 -8.19 0.63 15.15
CA VAL A 153 -8.41 1.43 13.96
C VAL A 153 -8.75 0.53 12.78
N SER A 154 -9.80 0.87 12.04
CA SER A 154 -10.07 0.34 10.70
C SER A 154 -9.81 1.44 9.68
N SER A 155 -9.39 1.09 8.47
CA SER A 155 -9.14 2.07 7.41
C SER A 155 -9.49 1.53 6.02
N PHE A 156 -9.84 2.46 5.15
CA PHE A 156 -9.98 2.30 3.71
C PHE A 156 -9.23 3.47 3.08
N ILE A 157 -8.10 3.19 2.42
CA ILE A 157 -7.22 4.20 1.85
C ILE A 157 -7.02 3.98 0.35
N ILE A 158 -6.72 5.07 -0.37
CA ILE A 158 -6.14 5.05 -1.71
C ILE A 158 -4.77 5.71 -1.59
N ARG A 159 -3.68 4.94 -1.71
CA ARG A 159 -2.31 5.39 -1.39
C ARG A 159 -1.29 5.05 -2.48
N ASN A 160 -0.35 5.97 -2.71
CA ASN A 160 0.88 5.72 -3.45
C ASN A 160 2.08 5.75 -2.48
N ASP A 161 2.72 4.61 -2.27
CA ASP A 161 3.84 4.48 -1.33
C ASP A 161 5.14 5.16 -1.79
N GLN A 162 5.26 5.53 -3.06
CA GLN A 162 6.45 6.19 -3.60
C GLN A 162 6.35 7.71 -3.50
N THR A 163 5.16 8.26 -3.75
CA THR A 163 4.95 9.70 -3.70
C THR A 163 4.51 10.16 -2.32
N GLY A 164 3.74 9.34 -1.60
CA GLY A 164 3.09 9.73 -0.33
C GLY A 164 1.75 10.44 -0.53
N ASP A 165 1.18 10.38 -1.74
CA ASP A 165 -0.21 10.77 -1.97
C ASP A 165 -1.17 9.73 -1.34
N GLU A 166 -2.14 10.21 -0.57
CA GLU A 166 -3.11 9.34 0.11
C GLU A 166 -4.47 10.02 0.26
N ILE A 167 -5.54 9.23 0.21
CA ILE A 167 -6.93 9.62 0.49
C ILE A 167 -7.52 8.54 1.37
N ASP A 168 -8.14 8.92 2.49
CA ASP A 168 -8.55 7.94 3.50
C ASP A 168 -9.98 8.12 4.02
N PHE A 169 -10.51 6.98 4.47
CA PHE A 169 -11.45 6.88 5.56
C PHE A 169 -10.77 6.15 6.72
N GLU A 170 -10.87 6.69 7.93
CA GLU A 170 -10.42 6.04 9.16
C GLU A 170 -11.55 5.98 10.19
N TRP A 171 -11.68 4.84 10.86
CA TRP A 171 -12.60 4.63 11.98
C TRP A 171 -11.83 4.24 13.21
N VAL A 172 -12.06 4.98 14.29
CA VAL A 172 -11.46 4.71 15.59
C VAL A 172 -12.51 4.12 16.50
N GLY A 173 -12.26 2.95 17.08
CA GLY A 173 -13.27 2.24 17.87
C GLY A 173 -13.78 3.04 19.08
N LYS A 174 -13.01 4.01 19.61
CA LYS A 174 -13.49 4.91 20.68
C LYS A 174 -14.65 5.84 20.24
N ALA A 175 -14.87 6.00 18.94
CA ALA A 175 -15.91 6.85 18.34
C ALA A 175 -16.70 6.04 17.29
N PRO A 176 -17.51 5.05 17.72
CA PRO A 176 -18.09 4.06 16.82
C PRO A 176 -19.14 4.61 15.83
N ASN A 177 -19.66 5.82 16.10
CA ASN A 177 -20.59 6.55 15.26
C ASN A 177 -19.89 7.64 14.42
N GLU A 178 -18.57 7.60 14.27
CA GLU A 178 -17.79 8.60 13.54
C GLU A 178 -16.96 7.91 12.45
N VAL A 179 -16.82 8.58 11.31
CA VAL A 179 -15.78 8.31 10.34
C VAL A 179 -14.94 9.56 10.15
N GLN A 180 -13.63 9.38 10.06
CA GLN A 180 -12.71 10.45 9.74
C GLN A 180 -12.32 10.37 8.27
N THR A 181 -12.26 11.52 7.63
CA THR A 181 -11.77 11.67 6.27
C THR A 181 -10.49 12.48 6.32
N ASN A 182 -9.52 12.13 5.52
CA ASN A 182 -8.26 12.85 5.42
C ASN A 182 -7.61 12.58 4.05
N PHE A 183 -6.61 13.39 3.73
CA PHE A 183 -5.77 13.18 2.55
C PHE A 183 -4.38 13.74 2.82
N TYR A 184 -3.38 13.11 2.21
CA TYR A 184 -1.99 13.56 2.26
C TYR A 184 -1.49 13.86 0.85
N PHE A 185 -0.65 14.88 0.74
CA PHE A 185 0.10 15.20 -0.47
C PHE A 185 1.59 15.09 -0.16
N ASN A 186 2.26 14.15 -0.80
CA ASN A 186 3.67 13.84 -0.60
C ASN A 186 4.10 13.55 0.86
N ASP A 187 3.35 12.70 1.58
CA ASP A 187 3.58 12.35 3.01
C ASP A 187 3.57 13.57 3.97
N ILE A 188 3.11 14.74 3.52
CA ILE A 188 3.05 15.94 4.36
C ILE A 188 1.85 15.82 5.28
N LEU A 189 2.12 15.56 6.56
CA LEU A 189 1.10 15.55 7.60
C LEU A 189 0.49 16.95 7.79
N ASP A 190 -0.78 17.09 7.42
CA ASP A 190 -1.60 18.26 7.76
C ASP A 190 -2.81 17.80 8.58
N TYR A 191 -2.66 17.85 9.91
CA TYR A 191 -3.72 17.44 10.84
C TYR A 191 -5.01 18.26 10.70
N THR A 192 -4.99 19.42 10.02
CA THR A 192 -6.21 20.19 9.75
C THR A 192 -7.09 19.55 8.67
N GLN A 193 -6.54 18.63 7.88
CA GLN A 193 -7.28 17.87 6.86
C GLN A 193 -7.97 16.63 7.42
N MET A 194 -7.70 16.24 8.66
CA MET A 194 -8.44 15.18 9.35
C MET A 194 -9.78 15.72 9.84
N VAL A 195 -10.86 15.39 9.14
CA VAL A 195 -12.21 15.91 9.40
C VAL A 195 -13.14 14.77 9.79
N PRO A 196 -13.69 14.77 11.02
CA PRO A 196 -14.67 13.78 11.46
C PRO A 196 -16.06 14.06 10.90
N TYR A 197 -16.84 13.00 10.69
CA TYR A 197 -18.25 13.04 10.34
C TYR A 197 -19.05 12.05 11.19
N ASN A 198 -20.13 12.53 11.81
CA ASN A 198 -20.99 11.72 12.66
C ASN A 198 -22.05 10.99 11.83
N LEU A 199 -22.13 9.67 12.00
CA LEU A 199 -23.16 8.79 11.47
C LEU A 199 -24.29 8.56 12.49
N PRO A 200 -25.51 8.26 12.04
CA PRO A 200 -26.63 7.94 12.93
C PRO A 200 -26.53 6.55 13.59
N SER A 201 -25.60 5.71 13.14
CA SER A 201 -25.44 4.31 13.54
C SER A 201 -23.99 3.98 13.92
N ASP A 202 -23.84 2.90 14.68
CA ASP A 202 -22.56 2.33 15.07
C ASP A 202 -22.00 1.50 13.92
N THR A 203 -20.87 1.95 13.36
CA THR A 203 -20.24 1.38 12.16
C THR A 203 -19.69 -0.04 12.37
N SER A 204 -19.58 -0.50 13.63
CA SER A 204 -19.17 -1.88 13.95
C SER A 204 -20.33 -2.86 13.97
N LYS A 205 -21.58 -2.37 13.99
CA LYS A 205 -22.79 -3.20 14.03
C LYS A 205 -23.31 -3.56 12.66
N ASP A 206 -23.25 -2.63 11.72
CA ASP A 206 -23.85 -2.77 10.39
C ASP A 206 -22.90 -2.32 9.27
N PHE A 207 -23.14 -2.83 8.07
CA PHE A 207 -22.40 -2.44 6.87
C PHE A 207 -22.91 -1.12 6.30
N HIS A 208 -21.96 -0.25 5.94
CA HIS A 208 -22.20 1.01 5.24
C HIS A 208 -21.39 1.06 3.94
N ASP A 209 -21.89 1.78 2.96
CA ASP A 209 -21.17 2.00 1.70
C ASP A 209 -20.33 3.28 1.80
N TYR A 210 -19.02 3.13 1.82
CA TYR A 210 -18.06 4.23 1.85
C TYR A 210 -17.47 4.43 0.46
N THR A 211 -17.56 5.65 -0.04
CA THR A 211 -17.11 5.98 -1.40
C THR A 211 -16.07 7.07 -1.39
N ILE A 212 -14.98 6.85 -2.12
CA ILE A 212 -14.06 7.90 -2.56
C ILE A 212 -14.31 8.11 -4.05
N ASP A 213 -14.86 9.27 -4.41
CA ASP A 213 -14.99 9.74 -5.80
C ASP A 213 -13.90 10.78 -6.07
N TRP A 214 -12.85 10.33 -6.76
CA TRP A 214 -11.63 11.07 -6.97
C TRP A 214 -11.49 11.44 -8.45
N THR A 215 -11.39 12.74 -8.69
CA THR A 215 -11.23 13.34 -10.02
C THR A 215 -10.00 14.25 -10.04
N PRO A 216 -9.54 14.69 -11.21
CA PRO A 216 -8.45 15.66 -11.30
C PRO A 216 -8.68 16.97 -10.53
N ASP A 217 -9.95 17.33 -10.29
CA ASP A 217 -10.34 18.62 -9.73
C ASP A 217 -10.94 18.54 -8.32
N ALA A 218 -11.39 17.37 -7.88
CA ALA A 218 -12.01 17.20 -6.56
C ALA A 218 -11.92 15.76 -6.03
N ILE A 219 -11.94 15.64 -4.70
CA ILE A 219 -12.20 14.40 -3.98
C ILE A 219 -13.52 14.59 -3.23
N ASN A 220 -14.46 13.68 -3.45
CA ASN A 220 -15.70 13.57 -2.70
C ASN A 220 -15.67 12.30 -1.86
N TRP A 221 -15.92 12.44 -0.56
CA TRP A 221 -16.18 11.32 0.33
C TRP A 221 -17.69 11.17 0.48
N LEU A 222 -18.21 9.97 0.28
CA LEU A 222 -19.61 9.65 0.46
C LEU A 222 -19.80 8.51 1.45
N VAL A 223 -20.91 8.57 2.17
CA VAL A 223 -21.42 7.51 3.03
C VAL A 223 -22.85 7.23 2.61
N ASP A 224 -23.16 5.97 2.29
CA ASP A 224 -24.47 5.50 1.82
C ASP A 224 -25.03 6.39 0.69
N GLY A 225 -24.16 6.74 -0.27
CA GLY A 225 -24.48 7.57 -1.42
C GLY A 225 -24.62 9.08 -1.15
N THR A 226 -24.45 9.52 0.10
CA THR A 226 -24.51 10.95 0.49
C THR A 226 -23.11 11.54 0.59
N VAL A 227 -22.84 12.64 -0.12
CA VAL A 227 -21.56 13.37 0.00
C VAL A 227 -21.46 13.98 1.40
N ILE A 228 -20.43 13.58 2.15
CA ILE A 228 -20.15 14.09 3.50
C ILE A 228 -19.01 15.12 3.52
N ARG A 229 -18.12 15.08 2.51
CA ARG A 229 -17.02 16.03 2.34
C ARG A 229 -16.66 16.16 0.86
N THR A 230 -16.32 17.39 0.47
CA THR A 230 -15.70 17.69 -0.82
C THR A 230 -14.43 18.51 -0.58
N VAL A 231 -13.32 18.09 -1.16
CA VAL A 231 -12.09 18.89 -1.28
C VAL A 231 -11.88 19.17 -2.75
N ARG A 232 -11.85 20.46 -3.13
CA ARG A 232 -11.50 20.85 -4.51
C ARG A 232 -10.03 21.17 -4.58
N LYS A 233 -9.35 20.72 -5.63
CA LYS A 233 -7.93 21.00 -5.88
C LYS A 233 -7.61 22.49 -5.82
N GLN A 234 -8.47 23.34 -6.38
CA GLN A 234 -8.28 24.79 -6.35
C GLN A 234 -8.20 25.36 -4.91
N ASP A 235 -8.87 24.72 -3.95
CA ASP A 235 -8.92 25.16 -2.55
C ASP A 235 -7.67 24.71 -1.77
N THR A 236 -6.79 23.89 -2.38
CA THR A 236 -5.55 23.39 -1.77
C THR A 236 -4.28 24.10 -2.27
N PHE A 237 -4.44 25.25 -2.94
CA PHE A 237 -3.31 26.05 -3.41
C PHE A 237 -2.52 26.63 -2.22
N ASP A 238 -1.25 26.27 -2.14
CA ASP A 238 -0.30 26.84 -1.19
C ASP A 238 0.55 27.90 -1.86
N ALA A 239 0.29 29.17 -1.54
CA ALA A 239 1.00 30.31 -2.12
C ALA A 239 2.50 30.31 -1.77
N ALA A 240 2.91 29.71 -0.65
CA ALA A 240 4.31 29.66 -0.24
C ALA A 240 5.13 28.72 -1.14
N SER A 241 4.55 27.61 -1.56
CA SER A 241 5.19 26.62 -2.43
C SER A 241 4.74 26.71 -3.90
N ASN A 242 3.81 27.62 -4.23
CA ASN A 242 3.21 27.79 -5.55
C ASN A 242 2.71 26.46 -6.15
N THR A 243 2.10 25.62 -5.31
CA THR A 243 1.71 24.25 -5.65
C THR A 243 0.32 23.94 -5.08
N TYR A 244 -0.46 23.15 -5.79
CA TYR A 244 -1.70 22.57 -5.25
C TYR A 244 -1.36 21.33 -4.45
N LYS A 245 -1.62 21.35 -3.14
CA LYS A 245 -1.43 20.18 -2.27
C LYS A 245 -2.62 19.25 -2.43
N PHE A 246 -2.63 18.49 -3.51
CA PHE A 246 -3.75 17.64 -3.89
C PHE A 246 -3.23 16.31 -4.46
N PRO A 247 -3.75 15.16 -4.00
CA PRO A 247 -3.37 13.85 -4.52
C PRO A 247 -3.60 13.74 -6.03
N THR A 248 -2.55 13.36 -6.76
CA THR A 248 -2.58 13.22 -8.23
C THR A 248 -1.92 11.94 -8.74
N SER A 249 -1.20 11.22 -7.88
CA SER A 249 -0.42 10.05 -8.25
C SER A 249 -1.29 8.81 -8.36
N GLU A 250 -1.09 7.98 -9.40
CA GLU A 250 -1.65 6.63 -9.46
C GLU A 250 -1.40 5.87 -8.14
N ALA A 251 -2.36 5.11 -7.63
CA ALA A 251 -2.35 4.60 -6.26
C ALA A 251 -3.03 3.23 -6.15
N ARG A 252 -2.92 2.57 -5.00
CA ARG A 252 -3.65 1.33 -4.69
C ARG A 252 -4.75 1.60 -3.67
N VAL A 253 -5.88 0.93 -3.85
CA VAL A 253 -6.90 0.80 -2.82
C VAL A 253 -6.37 -0.17 -1.77
N ALA A 254 -6.46 0.18 -0.48
CA ALA A 254 -6.09 -0.71 0.60
C ALA A 254 -7.09 -0.64 1.76
N PHE A 255 -7.20 -1.76 2.47
CA PHE A 255 -7.95 -1.87 3.72
C PHE A 255 -7.01 -2.33 4.81
N SER A 256 -7.12 -1.75 6.01
CA SER A 256 -6.31 -2.23 7.13
C SER A 256 -7.01 -2.14 8.48
N ILE A 257 -6.64 -3.06 9.37
CA ILE A 257 -6.94 -3.00 10.79
C ILE A 257 -5.63 -2.91 11.56
N TRP A 258 -5.52 -1.99 12.53
CA TRP A 258 -4.28 -1.80 13.27
C TRP A 258 -4.49 -1.26 14.69
N ASP A 259 -3.46 -1.46 15.52
CA ASP A 259 -3.47 -1.12 16.95
C ASP A 259 -2.88 0.27 17.15
N GLY A 260 -3.68 1.32 16.99
CA GLY A 260 -3.25 2.70 17.26
C GLY A 260 -3.07 3.00 18.74
N GLY A 261 -3.81 2.30 19.60
CA GLY A 261 -3.76 2.50 21.04
C GLY A 261 -2.47 1.98 21.69
N ASN A 262 -1.73 1.06 21.08
CA ASN A 262 -0.46 0.52 21.60
C ASN A 262 0.69 0.66 20.58
N SER A 263 0.56 1.52 19.57
CA SER A 263 1.62 1.78 18.60
C SER A 263 1.76 3.26 18.26
N GLY A 264 2.76 3.60 17.43
CA GLY A 264 2.98 4.97 16.98
C GLY A 264 3.45 5.94 18.06
N ALA A 265 3.45 7.22 17.71
CA ALA A 265 3.79 8.32 18.60
C ALA A 265 2.66 8.59 19.61
N GLN A 266 2.95 9.34 20.68
CA GLN A 266 1.96 9.67 21.71
C GLN A 266 0.68 10.30 21.14
N GLY A 267 0.80 11.20 20.14
CA GLY A 267 -0.36 11.81 19.49
C GLY A 267 -1.27 10.78 18.79
N THR A 268 -0.69 9.75 18.15
CA THR A 268 -1.43 8.63 17.56
C THR A 268 -2.17 7.83 18.62
N GLN A 269 -1.53 7.57 19.76
CA GLN A 269 -2.13 6.83 20.88
C GLN A 269 -3.28 7.61 21.53
N GLU A 270 -3.14 8.93 21.68
CA GLU A 270 -4.20 9.81 22.19
C GLU A 270 -5.37 9.89 21.20
N TRP A 271 -5.07 10.00 19.91
CA TRP A 271 -6.05 10.00 18.83
C TRP A 271 -6.81 8.67 18.71
N ALA A 272 -6.12 7.53 18.74
CA ALA A 272 -6.77 6.22 18.64
C ALA A 272 -7.47 5.82 19.94
N GLY A 273 -6.92 6.25 21.08
CA GLY A 273 -7.34 5.86 22.43
C GLY A 273 -6.39 4.81 23.02
N TYR A 274 -5.62 5.22 24.03
CA TYR A 274 -4.69 4.35 24.77
C TYR A 274 -5.31 3.84 26.09
N PRO A 275 -5.08 2.57 26.47
CA PRO A 275 -4.54 1.49 25.65
C PRO A 275 -5.64 0.81 24.83
N THR A 276 -5.25 0.13 23.75
CA THR A 276 -6.09 -0.90 23.13
C THR A 276 -6.31 -2.03 24.13
N PRO A 277 -7.56 -2.41 24.43
CA PRO A 277 -7.82 -3.42 25.43
C PRO A 277 -7.49 -4.79 24.87
N TRP A 278 -6.49 -5.45 25.45
CA TRP A 278 -6.13 -6.83 25.14
C TRP A 278 -6.39 -7.72 26.36
N GLY A 279 -7.01 -8.88 26.11
CA GLY A 279 -7.32 -9.88 27.10
C GLY A 279 -7.22 -11.28 26.49
N ASN A 280 -7.38 -12.32 27.32
CA ASN A 280 -7.31 -13.68 26.83
C ASN A 280 -8.40 -13.96 25.78
N GLY A 281 -8.00 -14.39 24.58
CA GLY A 281 -8.91 -14.68 23.47
C GLY A 281 -9.54 -13.45 22.80
N VAL A 282 -9.10 -12.23 23.13
CA VAL A 282 -9.54 -11.02 22.43
C VAL A 282 -8.95 -10.99 21.04
N GLN A 283 -9.81 -10.79 20.05
CA GLN A 283 -9.47 -10.59 18.65
C GLN A 283 -10.42 -9.52 18.09
N TYR A 284 -9.90 -8.64 17.25
CA TYR A 284 -10.71 -7.63 16.55
C TYR A 284 -10.75 -7.94 15.06
N GLN A 285 -11.89 -7.68 14.40
CA GLN A 285 -12.08 -8.03 13.00
C GLN A 285 -12.90 -6.98 12.27
N MET A 286 -12.38 -6.43 11.17
CA MET A 286 -13.18 -5.66 10.22
C MET A 286 -13.57 -6.51 9.02
N PHE A 287 -14.67 -6.13 8.37
CA PHE A 287 -15.24 -6.85 7.23
C PHE A 287 -15.44 -5.92 6.04
N VAL A 288 -15.09 -6.40 4.85
CA VAL A 288 -15.41 -5.76 3.57
C VAL A 288 -16.23 -6.75 2.75
N ASP A 289 -17.48 -6.39 2.48
CA ASP A 289 -18.46 -7.23 1.77
C ASP A 289 -18.26 -7.12 0.25
N THR A 290 -18.19 -5.89 -0.25
CA THR A 290 -17.98 -5.63 -1.67
C THR A 290 -17.03 -4.47 -1.90
N VAL A 291 -16.25 -4.52 -2.96
CA VAL A 291 -15.48 -3.37 -3.47
C VAL A 291 -15.83 -3.16 -4.95
N ASP A 292 -16.40 -2.00 -5.26
CA ASP A 292 -16.72 -1.56 -6.62
C ASP A 292 -15.75 -0.45 -7.03
N ILE A 293 -14.94 -0.72 -8.06
CA ILE A 293 -13.99 0.22 -8.64
C ILE A 293 -14.52 0.64 -10.02
N GLN A 294 -14.64 1.94 -10.24
CA GLN A 294 -15.04 2.55 -11.50
C GLN A 294 -13.95 3.53 -11.95
N CYS A 295 -13.22 3.21 -13.00
CA CYS A 295 -12.14 4.05 -13.50
C CYS A 295 -12.67 5.29 -14.24
N ASN A 296 -12.11 6.47 -13.99
CA ASN A 296 -12.41 7.69 -14.74
C ASN A 296 -11.26 8.05 -15.70
N GLY A 297 -11.34 7.57 -16.95
CA GLY A 297 -10.49 8.02 -18.06
C GLY A 297 -9.07 7.46 -18.06
N ASN A 298 -8.66 6.91 -19.22
CA ASN A 298 -7.44 6.14 -19.48
C ASN A 298 -7.29 4.86 -18.65
N ALA A 299 -8.10 3.84 -19.00
CA ALA A 299 -7.51 2.51 -19.13
C ALA A 299 -6.31 2.67 -20.09
N GLY A 300 -5.09 2.68 -19.56
CA GLY A 300 -3.88 2.63 -20.36
C GLY A 300 -3.92 1.34 -21.16
N THR A 301 -4.42 1.40 -22.40
CA THR A 301 -4.31 0.29 -23.32
C THR A 301 -2.86 0.19 -23.76
N THR A 302 -2.01 -0.46 -22.96
CA THR A 302 -0.91 -1.23 -23.53
C THR A 302 -1.49 -2.61 -23.83
N ALA A 303 -2.10 -2.73 -25.01
CA ALA A 303 -2.26 -4.05 -25.60
C ALA A 303 -0.87 -4.71 -25.65
N PRO A 304 -0.73 -5.99 -25.26
CA PRO A 304 0.55 -6.69 -25.39
C PRO A 304 0.94 -6.67 -26.88
N PRO A 305 2.22 -6.42 -27.23
CA PRO A 305 2.66 -6.48 -28.61
C PRO A 305 2.35 -7.86 -29.18
N THR A 306 1.61 -7.90 -30.30
CA THR A 306 1.36 -9.14 -31.03
C THR A 306 2.68 -9.73 -31.51
N ASP A 307 2.88 -10.99 -31.14
CA ASP A 307 4.01 -11.88 -31.42
C ASP A 307 4.43 -11.90 -32.90
N GLY A 308 5.74 -11.94 -33.13
CA GLY A 308 6.32 -11.85 -34.46
C GLY A 308 7.83 -12.07 -34.45
N GLY A 309 8.29 -13.24 -33.97
CA GLY A 309 9.70 -13.61 -34.10
C GLY A 309 10.06 -14.96 -33.50
N SER A 310 9.89 -16.02 -34.28
CA SER A 310 10.45 -17.35 -33.99
C SER A 310 11.97 -17.27 -33.78
N SER A 311 12.49 -17.84 -32.69
CA SER A 311 13.92 -18.15 -32.59
C SER A 311 14.13 -19.50 -31.89
N GLU A 312 14.88 -20.34 -32.59
CA GLU A 312 15.23 -21.72 -32.24
C GLU A 312 16.17 -21.77 -31.03
N VAL A 313 15.98 -22.77 -30.16
CA VAL A 313 16.82 -23.02 -28.98
C VAL A 313 17.93 -24.01 -29.31
N PRO A 314 19.22 -23.70 -29.09
CA PRO A 314 20.26 -24.72 -29.00
C PRO A 314 20.48 -25.12 -27.54
N THR A 315 20.29 -26.42 -27.28
CA THR A 315 20.64 -27.12 -26.05
C THR A 315 22.14 -27.37 -25.96
N GLU A 316 22.84 -26.91 -24.92
CA GLU A 316 23.99 -27.63 -24.33
C GLU A 316 24.17 -27.27 -22.84
N VAL A 317 24.45 -28.29 -22.02
CA VAL A 317 24.73 -28.22 -20.57
C VAL A 317 26.20 -28.58 -20.37
N PRO A 318 26.94 -27.86 -19.49
CA PRO A 318 28.08 -28.44 -18.82
C PRO A 318 27.96 -28.44 -17.28
N THR A 319 28.47 -29.51 -16.69
CA THR A 319 28.54 -29.84 -15.26
C THR A 319 29.80 -29.33 -14.56
N ASP A 320 29.76 -29.40 -13.22
CA ASP A 320 30.86 -29.37 -12.21
C ASP A 320 31.13 -27.98 -11.61
N GLY A 321 31.29 -27.73 -10.31
CA GLY A 321 31.43 -28.52 -9.07
C GLY A 321 32.27 -27.67 -8.09
N GLY A 322 31.89 -27.57 -6.80
CA GLY A 322 32.78 -26.98 -5.77
C GLY A 322 32.14 -26.07 -4.71
N SER A 323 32.32 -26.48 -3.46
CA SER A 323 31.76 -26.07 -2.16
C SER A 323 32.15 -24.70 -1.56
N GLY A 324 31.21 -24.10 -0.80
CA GLY A 324 31.46 -23.13 0.28
C GLY A 324 30.19 -22.41 0.78
N GLU A 325 29.53 -22.89 1.84
CA GLU A 325 28.31 -22.30 2.44
C GLU A 325 28.60 -21.16 3.45
N PRO A 326 27.71 -20.14 3.48
CA PRO A 326 26.98 -19.78 4.70
C PRO A 326 25.44 -19.75 4.44
N PRO A 327 24.58 -19.50 5.45
CA PRO A 327 23.35 -20.27 5.70
C PRO A 327 22.27 -20.14 4.61
N VAL A 328 21.70 -21.29 4.26
CA VAL A 328 20.60 -21.48 3.31
C VAL A 328 19.27 -21.12 3.96
N TYR A 329 18.57 -20.11 3.43
CA TYR A 329 17.11 -20.06 3.48
C TYR A 329 16.57 -20.72 2.22
N SER A 330 15.81 -21.80 2.41
CA SER A 330 14.95 -22.54 1.49
C SER A 330 14.96 -22.07 0.02
N THR A 331 15.80 -22.70 -0.80
CA THR A 331 15.68 -22.61 -2.26
C THR A 331 14.49 -23.44 -2.72
N ASN A 332 13.53 -22.79 -3.37
CA ASN A 332 12.43 -23.46 -4.07
C ASN A 332 13.02 -24.30 -5.22
N PRO A 333 12.87 -25.64 -5.26
CA PRO A 333 13.49 -26.49 -6.27
C PRO A 333 12.64 -26.46 -7.55
N GLY A 334 12.79 -25.38 -8.32
CA GLY A 334 12.05 -25.16 -9.56
C GLY A 334 12.31 -23.78 -10.12
N GLY A 335 13.58 -23.45 -10.36
CA GLY A 335 14.02 -22.14 -10.84
C GLY A 335 13.40 -21.78 -12.19
N GLN A 336 12.23 -21.14 -12.16
CA GLN A 336 11.81 -20.28 -13.24
C GLN A 336 12.70 -19.05 -13.20
N LYS A 337 13.50 -18.87 -14.26
CA LYS A 337 14.00 -17.54 -14.61
C LYS A 337 12.78 -16.61 -14.60
N CYS A 338 12.83 -15.50 -13.88
CA CYS A 338 11.80 -14.49 -14.00
C CYS A 338 11.77 -14.03 -15.46
N ILE A 339 10.79 -14.52 -16.19
CA ILE A 339 10.49 -14.09 -17.55
C ILE A 339 10.08 -12.62 -17.41
N PRO A 340 10.72 -11.67 -18.11
CA PRO A 340 10.19 -10.32 -18.23
C PRO A 340 8.73 -10.43 -18.66
N ARG A 341 7.82 -9.84 -17.89
CA ARG A 341 6.42 -9.76 -18.32
C ARG A 341 6.38 -8.77 -19.48
N TYR A 342 6.29 -9.31 -20.68
CA TYR A 342 6.03 -8.58 -21.92
C TYR A 342 4.53 -8.45 -22.14
#